data_AF-K1LKX5-F1
#
_entry.id   AF-K1LKX5-F1
#
_cell.length_a   1.000
_cell.length_b   1.000
_cell.length_c   1.000
_cell.angle_alpha   90.00
_cell.angle_beta   90.00
_cell.angle_gamma   90.00
#
_symmetry.space_group_name_H-M   'P 1'
#
loop_
_entity.id
_entity.type
_entity.pdbx_description
1 polymer ?
#
loop_
_entity_poly.entity_id
_entity_poly.type
_entity_poly.pdbx_seq_one_letter_code
_entity_poly.pdbx_strand_id
1 'polypeptide(L)'
;MRLIGMWNNLSDVKVEEHVNDSLSAMKFCGMQLEDSVPSYSVLSRFRTELTEKKAFDSLLSEINHQLEKHRNIIHQGVKVDASITQNSFHSKKPKTFEITQDRKEDELPEEEVGKQEHLFKEVAEDGVDKEAR
;
A
#
# COMPACT_ATOMS: atom_id res chain seq x y z
N MET A 1 -5.82 5.79 -17.46
CA MET A 1 -4.39 5.97 -17.07
C MET A 1 -3.94 7.41 -16.90
N ARG A 2 -4.20 8.34 -17.84
CA ARG A 2 -3.66 9.72 -17.71
C ARG A 2 -4.05 10.47 -16.44
N LEU A 3 -5.30 10.33 -16.01
CA LEU A 3 -5.78 10.92 -14.75
C LEU A 3 -4.98 10.44 -13.53
N ILE A 4 -4.61 9.15 -13.49
CA ILE A 4 -3.79 8.58 -12.41
C ILE A 4 -2.45 9.30 -12.31
N GLY A 5 -1.79 9.52 -13.45
CA GLY A 5 -0.53 10.26 -13.50
C GLY A 5 -0.67 11.70 -13.01
N MET A 6 -1.75 12.38 -13.39
CA MET A 6 -2.01 13.77 -12.99
C MET A 6 -2.33 13.90 -11.49
N TRP A 7 -3.12 12.99 -10.93
CA TRP A 7 -3.51 13.05 -9.52
C TRP A 7 -2.38 12.66 -8.57
N ASN A 8 -1.50 11.74 -9.00
CA ASN A 8 -0.37 11.26 -8.20
C ASN A 8 0.97 11.95 -8.58
N ASN A 9 0.94 12.92 -9.50
CA ASN A 9 2.13 13.62 -10.02
C ASN A 9 3.24 12.65 -10.50
N LEU A 10 2.85 11.63 -11.26
CA LEU A 10 3.74 10.59 -11.78
C LEU A 10 4.15 10.87 -13.23
N SER A 11 5.38 10.49 -13.59
CA SER A 11 5.82 10.45 -14.99
C SER A 11 5.17 9.27 -15.73
N ASP A 12 5.15 9.32 -17.06
CA ASP A 12 4.54 8.27 -17.89
C ASP A 12 5.09 6.87 -17.59
N VAL A 13 6.39 6.78 -17.32
CA VAL A 13 7.07 5.54 -16.91
C VAL A 13 6.55 5.05 -15.56
N LYS A 14 6.46 5.96 -14.57
CA LYS A 14 5.93 5.61 -13.25
C LYS A 14 4.45 5.28 -13.26
N VAL A 15 3.67 5.82 -14.21
CA VAL A 15 2.26 5.47 -14.37
C VAL A 15 2.12 4.03 -14.84
N GLU A 16 2.95 3.60 -15.80
CA GLU A 16 2.98 2.21 -16.25
C GLU A 16 3.33 1.25 -15.10
N GLU A 17 4.40 1.55 -14.36
CA GLU A 17 4.80 0.76 -13.17
C GLU A 17 3.67 0.74 -12.13
N HIS A 18 3.10 1.89 -11.80
CA HIS A 18 2.04 1.98 -10.79
C HIS A 18 0.76 1.23 -11.17
N VAL A 19 0.39 1.22 -12.45
CA VAL A 19 -0.77 0.46 -12.92
C VAL A 19 -0.51 -1.04 -12.83
N ASN A 20 0.70 -1.50 -13.16
CA ASN A 20 1.09 -2.90 -13.00
C ASN A 20 1.11 -3.33 -11.53
N ASP A 21 1.54 -2.46 -10.62
CA ASP A 21 1.67 -2.80 -9.20
C ASP A 21 0.36 -2.70 -8.41
N SER A 22 -0.61 -1.91 -8.89
CA SER A 22 -1.83 -1.61 -8.15
C SER A 22 -3.09 -2.12 -8.84
N LEU A 23 -3.71 -3.15 -8.24
CA LEU A 23 -5.03 -3.64 -8.65
C LEU A 23 -6.09 -2.53 -8.67
N SER A 24 -6.02 -1.56 -7.75
CA SER A 24 -6.92 -0.40 -7.74
C SER A 24 -6.73 0.48 -8.97
N ALA A 25 -5.48 0.67 -9.42
CA ALA A 25 -5.17 1.43 -10.61
C ALA A 25 -5.59 0.71 -11.90
N MET A 26 -5.42 -0.62 -11.97
CA MET A 26 -5.95 -1.45 -13.07
C MET A 26 -7.47 -1.36 -13.14
N LYS A 27 -8.14 -1.56 -12.00
CA LYS A 27 -9.61 -1.47 -11.91
C LYS A 27 -10.12 -0.09 -12.31
N PHE A 28 -9.43 0.98 -11.92
CA PHE A 28 -9.78 2.34 -12.36
C PHE A 28 -9.67 2.51 -13.87
N CYS A 29 -8.70 1.84 -14.51
CA CYS A 29 -8.54 1.85 -15.96
C CYS A 29 -9.48 0.88 -16.69
N GLY A 30 -10.33 0.14 -15.96
CA GLY A 30 -11.22 -0.87 -16.52
C GLY A 30 -10.50 -2.11 -17.03
N MET A 31 -9.29 -2.37 -16.52
CA MET A 31 -8.47 -3.53 -16.92
C MET A 31 -8.65 -4.70 -15.95
N GLN A 32 -8.49 -5.91 -16.48
CA GLN A 32 -8.37 -7.15 -15.72
C GLN A 32 -6.92 -7.45 -15.38
N LEU A 33 -6.67 -8.41 -14.48
CA LEU A 33 -5.32 -8.78 -14.05
C LEU A 33 -4.50 -9.40 -15.20
N GLU A 34 -5.20 -10.04 -16.14
CA GLU A 34 -4.60 -10.72 -17.28
C GLU A 34 -4.29 -9.77 -18.45
N ASP A 35 -4.81 -8.54 -18.40
CA ASP A 35 -4.66 -7.57 -19.49
C ASP A 35 -3.25 -6.95 -19.51
N SER A 36 -2.72 -6.77 -20.72
CA SER A 36 -1.44 -6.06 -20.90
C SER A 36 -1.61 -4.56 -20.65
N VAL A 37 -0.85 -4.01 -19.70
CA VAL A 37 -0.75 -2.57 -19.48
C VAL A 37 -0.07 -1.90 -20.70
N PRO A 38 -0.66 -0.84 -21.29
CA PRO A 38 -0.02 -0.07 -22.33
C PRO A 38 1.28 0.57 -21.85
N SER A 39 2.33 0.50 -22.66
CA SER A 39 3.62 1.10 -22.31
C SER A 39 3.58 2.63 -22.21
N TYR A 40 4.54 3.20 -21.50
CA TYR A 40 4.73 4.65 -21.35
C TYR A 40 4.77 5.39 -22.69
N SER A 41 5.27 4.73 -23.74
CA SER A 41 5.35 5.30 -25.08
C SER A 41 3.97 5.55 -25.70
N VAL A 42 3.00 4.66 -25.42
CA VAL A 42 1.61 4.81 -25.86
C VAL A 42 0.96 5.99 -25.14
N LEU A 43 1.19 6.10 -23.83
CA LEU A 43 0.71 7.23 -23.05
C LEU A 43 1.26 8.55 -23.60
N SER A 44 2.57 8.61 -23.86
CA SER A 44 3.24 9.80 -24.39
C SER A 44 2.66 10.23 -25.73
N ARG A 45 2.56 9.31 -26.70
CA ARG A 45 1.96 9.57 -28.02
C ARG A 45 0.51 10.02 -27.92
N PHE A 46 -0.29 9.36 -27.08
CA PHE A 46 -1.68 9.73 -26.84
C PHE A 46 -1.83 11.18 -26.33
N ARG A 47 -0.94 11.59 -25.42
CA ARG A 47 -0.93 12.97 -24.91
C ARG A 47 -0.57 13.95 -26.01
N THR A 48 0.48 13.69 -26.77
CA THR A 48 0.90 14.54 -27.89
C THR A 48 -0.24 14.73 -28.89
N GLU A 49 -0.89 13.64 -29.29
CA GLU A 49 -2.03 13.66 -30.22
C GLU A 49 -3.20 14.52 -29.70
N LEU A 50 -3.52 14.41 -28.40
CA LEU A 50 -4.59 15.22 -27.79
C LEU A 50 -4.24 16.70 -27.67
N THR A 51 -2.98 17.00 -27.40
CA THR A 51 -2.46 18.38 -27.32
C THR A 51 -2.44 19.03 -28.70
N GLU A 52 -1.99 18.32 -29.73
CA GLU A 52 -2.00 18.80 -31.13
C GLU A 52 -3.42 19.13 -31.59
N LYS A 53 -4.41 18.32 -31.20
CA LYS A 53 -5.84 18.56 -31.46
C LYS A 53 -6.49 19.61 -30.57
N LYS A 54 -5.75 20.21 -29.62
CA LYS A 54 -6.25 21.16 -28.60
C LYS A 54 -7.48 20.66 -27.82
N ALA A 55 -7.66 19.33 -27.76
CA ALA A 55 -8.81 18.70 -27.11
C ALA A 55 -8.52 18.39 -25.63
N PHE A 56 -7.24 18.36 -25.24
CA PHE A 56 -6.81 17.95 -23.91
C PHE A 56 -7.45 18.79 -22.79
N ASP A 57 -7.38 20.12 -22.89
CA ASP A 57 -7.89 21.02 -21.85
C ASP A 57 -9.42 20.98 -21.76
N SER A 58 -10.10 20.92 -22.91
CA SER A 58 -11.56 20.79 -22.96
C SER A 58 -12.04 19.50 -22.32
N LEU A 59 -11.36 18.39 -22.58
CA LEU A 59 -11.70 17.08 -22.01
C LEU A 59 -11.48 17.09 -20.49
N LEU A 60 -10.36 17.65 -20.03
CA LEU A 60 -10.06 17.72 -18.60
C LEU A 60 -11.07 18.60 -17.85
N SER A 61 -11.46 19.74 -18.45
CA SER A 61 -12.49 20.63 -17.90
C SER A 61 -13.83 19.91 -17.73
N GLU A 62 -14.27 19.16 -18.75
CA GLU A 62 -15.51 18.39 -18.69
C GLU A 62 -15.47 17.28 -17.63
N ILE A 63 -14.34 16.57 -17.53
CA ILE A 63 -14.13 15.55 -16.49
C ILE A 63 -14.22 16.19 -15.09
N ASN A 64 -13.56 17.31 -14.87
CA ASN A 64 -13.60 18.03 -13.60
C ASN A 64 -15.02 18.53 -13.28
N HIS A 65 -15.75 19.06 -14.27
CA HIS A 65 -17.14 19.49 -14.09
C HIS A 65 -18.05 18.32 -13.64
N GLN A 66 -17.88 17.14 -14.24
CA GLN A 66 -18.62 15.95 -13.83
C GLN A 66 -18.26 15.51 -12.40
N LEU A 67 -16.97 15.53 -12.05
CA LEU A 67 -16.51 15.20 -10.70
C LEU A 67 -17.10 16.13 -9.63
N GLU A 68 -17.12 17.45 -9.91
CA GLU A 68 -17.75 18.45 -9.06
C GLU A 68 -19.26 18.22 -8.88
N LYS A 69 -19.97 17.93 -9.99
CA LYS A 69 -21.40 17.59 -9.97
C LYS A 69 -21.69 16.38 -9.07
N HIS A 70 -20.81 15.39 -9.08
CA HIS A 70 -20.93 14.19 -8.25
C HIS A 70 -20.37 14.38 -6.83
N ARG A 71 -19.93 15.58 -6.45
CA ARG A 71 -19.30 15.92 -5.16
C ARG A 71 -18.07 15.06 -4.83
N ASN A 72 -17.35 14.61 -5.85
CA ASN A 72 -16.11 13.87 -5.68
C ASN A 72 -14.95 14.87 -5.58
N ILE A 73 -14.47 15.10 -4.37
CA ILE A 73 -13.30 15.96 -4.13
C ILE A 73 -12.04 15.10 -4.28
N ILE A 74 -11.30 15.32 -5.35
CA ILE A 74 -10.01 14.68 -5.55
C ILE A 74 -8.97 15.49 -4.79
N HIS A 75 -8.42 14.90 -3.74
CA HIS A 75 -7.27 15.46 -3.05
C HIS A 75 -6.02 15.02 -3.81
N GLN A 76 -5.25 15.97 -4.32
CA GLN A 76 -3.92 15.65 -4.83
C GLN A 76 -3.07 15.11 -3.69
N GLY A 77 -2.60 13.87 -3.82
CA GLY A 77 -1.83 13.20 -2.80
C GLY A 77 -1.11 12.01 -3.42
N VAL A 78 0.19 11.89 -3.14
CA VAL A 78 0.96 10.70 -3.45
C VAL A 78 0.62 9.65 -2.39
N LYS A 79 0.34 8.42 -2.79
CA LYS A 79 0.25 7.29 -1.85
C LYS A 79 1.64 7.08 -1.24
N VAL A 80 1.86 7.61 -0.05
CA VAL A 80 3.12 7.46 0.68
C VAL A 80 3.08 6.10 1.39
N ASP A 81 4.07 5.25 1.10
CA ASP A 81 4.27 3.99 1.82
C ASP A 81 4.65 4.28 3.27
N ALA A 82 4.05 3.56 4.22
CA ALA A 82 4.31 3.77 5.63
C ALA A 82 5.62 3.08 6.02
N SER A 83 6.74 3.81 6.00
CA SER A 83 7.99 3.31 6.54
C SER A 83 7.98 3.38 8.08
N ILE A 84 8.39 2.29 8.73
CA ILE A 84 8.57 2.27 10.20
C ILE A 84 9.76 3.17 10.51
N THR A 85 9.49 4.36 11.01
CA THR A 85 10.54 5.25 11.49
C THR A 85 10.93 4.81 12.90
N GLN A 86 12.22 4.52 13.10
CA GLN A 86 12.77 4.23 14.43
C GLN A 86 12.64 5.48 15.29
N ASN A 87 11.77 5.43 16.30
CA ASN A 87 11.58 6.54 17.22
C ASN A 87 12.78 6.66 18.19
N SER A 88 13.05 7.86 18.70
CA SER A 88 14.17 8.09 19.63
C SER A 88 14.00 7.37 20.98
N PHE A 89 12.81 6.82 21.24
CA PHE A 89 12.49 6.05 22.44
C PHE A 89 12.59 4.53 22.22
N HIS A 90 13.08 4.07 21.06
CA HIS A 90 13.23 2.65 20.80
C HIS A 90 14.48 2.14 21.51
N SER A 91 14.30 1.15 22.39
CA SER A 91 15.41 0.52 23.09
C SER A 91 16.34 -0.12 22.07
N LYS A 92 17.59 0.36 21.97
CA LYS A 92 18.62 -0.14 21.03
C LYS A 92 19.04 -1.60 21.23
N LYS A 93 18.47 -2.29 22.23
CA LYS A 93 18.77 -3.68 22.51
C LYS A 93 17.90 -4.58 21.62
N PRO A 94 18.48 -5.52 20.86
CA PRO A 94 17.70 -6.53 20.19
C PRO A 94 16.97 -7.35 21.25
N LYS A 95 15.63 -7.35 21.22
CA LYS A 95 14.85 -8.25 22.07
C LYS A 95 15.03 -9.67 21.53
N THR A 96 15.71 -10.51 22.28
CA THR A 96 15.82 -11.93 21.97
C THR A 96 14.49 -12.58 22.31
N PHE A 97 13.75 -13.00 21.29
CA PHE A 97 12.58 -13.84 21.46
C PHE A 97 13.03 -15.29 21.38
N GLU A 98 12.95 -16.03 22.47
CA GLU A 98 13.11 -17.48 22.43
C GLU A 98 11.80 -18.06 21.90
N ILE A 99 11.87 -18.72 20.74
CA ILE A 99 10.74 -19.49 20.23
C ILE A 99 10.52 -20.61 21.22
N THR A 100 9.46 -20.51 22.02
CA THR A 100 9.05 -21.59 22.92
C THR A 100 8.73 -22.78 22.02
N GLN A 101 9.43 -23.90 22.22
CA GLN A 101 9.14 -25.13 21.49
C GLN A 101 7.67 -25.46 21.71
N ASP A 102 6.91 -25.44 20.61
CA ASP A 102 5.55 -25.93 20.61
C ASP A 102 5.58 -27.37 21.11
N ARG A 103 4.63 -27.65 21.99
CA ARG A 103 4.56 -28.82 22.86
C ARG A 103 4.77 -30.09 22.03
N LYS A 104 5.67 -31.01 22.45
CA LYS A 104 5.78 -32.34 21.83
C LYS A 104 4.40 -32.97 21.78
N GLU A 105 3.88 -33.18 20.58
CA GLU A 105 2.53 -33.72 20.30
C GLU A 105 2.37 -35.22 20.61
N ASP A 106 3.33 -35.85 21.28
CA ASP A 106 3.22 -37.25 21.68
C ASP A 106 2.84 -37.34 23.16
N GLU A 107 1.57 -37.01 23.47
CA GLU A 107 0.72 -37.58 24.54
C GLU A 107 -0.36 -36.56 24.98
N LEU A 108 -1.62 -36.84 24.59
CA LEU A 108 -2.92 -36.59 25.28
C LEU A 108 -4.04 -35.93 24.42
N PRO A 109 -5.33 -36.26 24.69
CA PRO A 109 -6.40 -36.46 23.70
C PRO A 109 -7.13 -35.19 23.20
N GLU A 110 -7.85 -35.37 22.09
CA GLU A 110 -8.36 -34.41 21.08
C GLU A 110 -9.32 -33.28 21.53
N GLU A 111 -9.56 -33.04 22.82
CA GLU A 111 -10.70 -32.18 23.24
C GLU A 111 -10.40 -30.69 23.54
N GLU A 112 -9.16 -30.19 23.39
CA GLU A 112 -8.88 -28.77 23.69
C GLU A 112 -8.11 -28.01 22.58
N VAL A 113 -8.47 -28.19 21.31
CA VAL A 113 -7.88 -27.42 20.18
C VAL A 113 -8.40 -25.97 20.09
N GLY A 114 -9.24 -25.52 21.04
CA GLY A 114 -10.02 -24.29 20.91
C GLY A 114 -9.39 -22.98 21.38
N LYS A 115 -8.23 -22.97 22.04
CA LYS A 115 -7.66 -21.73 22.62
C LYS A 115 -6.13 -21.71 22.61
N GLN A 116 -5.52 -21.53 21.45
CA GLN A 116 -4.10 -21.15 21.37
C GLN A 116 -3.99 -19.66 21.05
N GLU A 117 -4.00 -18.84 22.09
CA GLU A 117 -3.44 -17.50 22.01
C GLU A 117 -1.91 -17.65 22.05
N HIS A 118 -1.22 -17.26 20.97
CA HIS A 118 0.24 -17.19 20.93
C HIS A 118 0.74 -16.13 21.92
N LEU A 119 0.98 -16.55 23.16
CA LEU A 119 1.50 -15.67 24.19
C LEU A 119 3.03 -15.60 24.10
N PHE A 120 3.54 -14.52 23.54
CA PHE A 120 4.96 -14.16 23.62
C PHE A 120 5.30 -13.83 25.08
N LYS A 121 6.12 -14.66 25.73
CA LYS A 121 6.67 -14.35 27.05
C LYS A 121 7.97 -13.56 26.87
N GLU A 122 7.96 -12.32 27.31
CA GLU A 122 9.18 -11.51 27.43
C GLU A 122 10.05 -12.08 28.56
N VAL A 123 11.26 -12.49 28.23
CA VAL A 123 12.24 -12.94 29.23
C VAL A 123 12.77 -11.69 29.94
N ALA A 124 12.51 -11.58 31.24
CA ALA A 124 13.08 -10.51 32.05
C ALA A 124 14.59 -10.74 32.23
N GLU A 125 15.41 -9.75 31.87
CA GLU A 125 16.85 -9.75 32.16
C GLU A 125 17.08 -9.71 33.69
N ASP A 126 18.06 -10.49 34.15
CA ASP A 126 18.48 -10.55 35.55
C ASP A 126 19.13 -9.19 35.92
N GLY A 127 18.38 -8.35 36.65
CA GLY A 127 18.82 -7.01 37.05
C GLY A 127 17.77 -5.89 36.99
N VAL A 128 16.49 -6.19 36.70
CA VAL A 128 15.41 -5.18 36.78
C VAL A 128 14.75 -5.22 38.16
N ASP A 129 14.93 -4.15 38.94
CA ASP A 129 14.25 -3.93 40.23
C ASP A 129 12.74 -4.02 40.07
N LYS A 130 12.09 -4.89 40.86
CA LYS A 130 10.64 -5.20 40.76
C LYS A 130 9.77 -4.43 41.75
N GLU A 131 10.34 -3.51 42.52
CA GLU A 131 9.57 -2.67 43.44
C GLU A 131 9.31 -1.29 42.83
N ALA A 132 8.07 -1.09 42.38
CA ALA A 132 7.55 0.24 42.11
C ALA A 132 7.15 0.90 43.45
N ARG A 133 7.66 2.10 43.70
CA ARG A 133 7.22 2.99 44.77
C ARG A 133 6.24 4.03 44.22
#